data_AF-A0A6L9J9U4-F1
#
_entry.id   AF-A0A6L9J9U4-F1
#
_cell.length_a   1.000
_cell.length_b   1.000
_cell.length_c   1.000
_cell.angle_alpha   90.00
_cell.angle_beta   90.00
_cell.angle_gamma   90.00
#
_symmetry.space_group_name_H-M   'P 1'
#
loop_
_entity.id
_entity.type
_entity.pdbx_description
1 polymer ?
#
loop_
_entity_poly.entity_id
_entity_poly.type
_entity_poly.pdbx_seq_one_letter_code
_entity_poly.pdbx_strand_id
1 'polypeptide(L)'
;MTDEQRLHPPQAEVPAQVFWLTQAIENDPGAPVNYLLRAEEWLAAGDIGAARADFIVARDMAQDLFETSAWGYIFQSYVDRAEIGLRQCDRSVR
;
A
#
# COMPACT_ATOMS: atom_id res chain seq x y z
N MET A 1 26.39 -1.40 -33.45
CA MET A 1 27.26 -1.27 -32.26
C MET A 1 27.96 0.08 -32.38
N THR A 2 27.99 0.97 -31.40
CA THR A 2 27.58 1.02 -29.98
C THR A 2 27.90 2.46 -29.59
N ASP A 3 26.95 3.21 -29.07
CA ASP A 3 26.88 3.68 -27.69
C ASP A 3 25.81 4.77 -27.87
N GLU A 4 24.64 4.69 -27.29
CA GLU A 4 24.42 5.19 -25.96
C GLU A 4 23.15 4.48 -25.48
N GLN A 5 23.35 3.31 -24.90
CA GLN A 5 22.50 2.91 -23.78
C GLN A 5 22.53 4.08 -22.81
N ARG A 6 21.54 4.95 -22.96
CA ARG A 6 21.26 6.06 -22.07
C ARG A 6 20.98 5.37 -20.75
N LEU A 7 22.05 5.25 -19.96
CA LEU A 7 22.07 4.69 -18.63
C LEU A 7 21.27 5.67 -17.76
N HIS A 8 19.96 5.67 -17.94
CA HIS A 8 19.08 6.00 -16.85
C HIS A 8 19.37 4.91 -15.82
N PRO A 9 19.78 5.24 -14.59
CA PRO A 9 19.63 4.26 -13.53
C PRO A 9 18.18 3.75 -13.63
N PRO A 10 17.89 2.46 -13.39
CA PRO A 10 16.51 2.04 -13.27
C PRO A 10 15.91 2.96 -12.19
N GLN A 11 15.12 3.95 -12.62
CA GLN A 11 14.11 4.52 -11.75
C GLN A 11 13.37 3.28 -11.31
N ALA A 12 13.39 2.97 -10.01
CA ALA A 12 12.73 1.78 -9.50
C ALA A 12 11.32 1.80 -10.09
N GLU A 13 11.09 0.92 -11.05
CA GLU A 13 9.90 1.00 -11.89
C GLU A 13 8.74 0.75 -10.94
N VAL A 14 7.84 1.73 -10.83
CA VAL A 14 6.70 1.62 -9.93
C VAL A 14 5.98 0.32 -10.28
N PRO A 15 5.76 -0.60 -9.32
CA PRO A 15 5.15 -1.89 -9.63
C PRO A 15 3.83 -1.69 -10.39
N ALA A 16 3.58 -2.51 -11.41
CA ALA A 16 2.36 -2.37 -12.22
C ALA A 16 1.09 -2.40 -11.36
N GLN A 17 1.09 -3.19 -10.29
CA GLN A 17 0.02 -3.28 -9.30
C GLN A 17 -0.21 -1.95 -8.58
N VAL A 18 0.87 -1.25 -8.20
CA VAL A 18 0.78 0.08 -7.58
C VAL A 18 0.13 1.08 -8.53
N PHE A 19 0.46 1.03 -9.83
CA PHE A 19 -0.18 1.89 -10.83
C PHE A 19 -1.70 1.65 -10.85
N TRP A 20 -2.14 0.40 -10.96
CA TRP A 20 -3.58 0.08 -11.01
C TRP A 20 -4.30 0.41 -9.71
N LEU A 21 -3.67 0.18 -8.55
CA LEU A 21 -4.25 0.53 -7.26
C LEU A 21 -4.32 2.05 -7.05
N THR A 22 -3.39 2.80 -7.62
CA THR A 22 -3.47 4.27 -7.65
C THR A 22 -4.68 4.74 -8.45
N GLN A 23 -4.91 4.16 -9.63
CA GLN A 23 -6.13 4.44 -10.40
C GLN A 23 -7.41 4.01 -9.66
N ALA A 24 -7.37 2.92 -8.90
CA ALA A 24 -8.50 2.50 -8.08
C ALA A 24 -8.80 3.50 -6.94
N ILE A 25 -7.76 4.03 -6.29
CA ILE A 25 -7.89 5.08 -5.25
C ILE A 25 -8.43 6.39 -5.83
N GLU A 26 -7.96 6.79 -7.01
CA GLU A 26 -8.46 7.99 -7.69
C GLU A 26 -9.95 7.89 -8.01
N ASN A 27 -10.42 6.70 -8.41
CA ASN A 27 -11.82 6.46 -8.74
C ASN A 27 -12.71 6.25 -7.50
N ASP A 28 -12.19 5.60 -6.46
CA ASP A 28 -12.88 5.39 -5.19
C ASP A 28 -11.92 5.57 -3.99
N PRO A 29 -11.80 6.81 -3.48
CA PRO A 29 -10.89 7.10 -2.37
C PRO A 29 -11.41 6.58 -1.03
N GLY A 30 -12.66 6.11 -0.95
CA GLY A 30 -13.29 5.60 0.28
C GLY A 30 -13.10 4.11 0.52
N ALA A 31 -12.42 3.40 -0.39
CA ALA A 31 -12.20 1.96 -0.29
C ALA A 31 -10.87 1.64 0.44
N PRO A 32 -10.88 1.26 1.73
CA PRO A 32 -9.65 0.99 2.50
C PRO A 32 -8.79 -0.13 1.90
N VAL A 33 -9.41 -1.08 1.20
CA VAL A 33 -8.72 -2.21 0.58
C VAL A 33 -7.74 -1.76 -0.50
N ASN A 34 -8.01 -0.66 -1.21
CA ASN A 34 -7.12 -0.19 -2.27
C ASN A 34 -5.80 0.32 -1.69
N TYR A 35 -5.86 1.04 -0.55
CA TYR A 35 -4.68 1.47 0.19
C TYR A 35 -3.96 0.27 0.81
N LEU A 36 -4.68 -0.68 1.41
CA LEU A 36 -4.08 -1.88 2.01
C LEU A 36 -3.24 -2.66 0.99
N LEU A 37 -3.84 -2.96 -0.17
CA LEU A 37 -3.16 -3.71 -1.23
C LEU A 37 -1.99 -2.90 -1.79
N ARG A 38 -2.13 -1.57 -1.96
CA ARG A 38 -1.04 -0.74 -2.48
C ARG A 38 0.13 -0.67 -1.51
N ALA A 39 -0.15 -0.64 -0.21
CA ALA A 39 0.86 -0.69 0.83
C ALA A 39 1.67 -1.99 0.79
N GLU A 40 1.01 -3.13 0.58
CA GLU A 40 1.67 -4.44 0.47
C GLU A 40 2.59 -4.49 -0.76
N GLU A 41 2.16 -3.94 -1.89
CA GLU A 41 2.98 -3.83 -3.11
C GLU A 41 4.17 -2.88 -2.93
N TRP A 42 3.97 -1.74 -2.26
CA TRP A 42 5.07 -0.83 -1.92
C TRP A 42 6.08 -1.48 -0.99
N LEU A 43 5.61 -2.23 0.02
CA LEU A 43 6.46 -2.94 0.95
C LEU A 43 7.28 -4.01 0.22
N ALA A 44 6.67 -4.75 -0.70
CA ALA A 44 7.35 -5.73 -1.54
C ALA A 44 8.39 -5.09 -2.47
N ALA A 45 8.13 -3.87 -2.95
CA ALA A 45 9.07 -3.08 -3.75
C ALA A 45 10.19 -2.43 -2.92
N GLY A 46 10.14 -2.51 -1.59
CA GLY A 46 11.11 -1.90 -0.68
C GLY A 46 10.91 -0.41 -0.44
N ASP A 47 9.84 0.20 -0.95
CA ASP A 47 9.47 1.58 -0.61
C ASP A 47 8.73 1.61 0.73
N ILE A 48 9.52 1.56 1.81
CA ILE A 48 9.00 1.50 3.18
C ILE A 48 8.21 2.76 3.55
N GLY A 49 8.57 3.91 2.97
CA GLY A 49 7.90 5.19 3.23
C GLY A 49 6.48 5.19 2.66
N ALA A 50 6.36 4.86 1.38
CA ALA A 50 5.08 4.76 0.70
C ALA A 50 4.19 3.67 1.32
N ALA A 51 4.77 2.50 1.61
CA ALA A 51 4.05 1.41 2.28
C ALA A 51 3.46 1.83 3.63
N ARG A 52 4.26 2.46 4.49
CA ARG A 52 3.80 2.93 5.80
C ARG A 52 2.65 3.91 5.67
N ALA A 53 2.73 4.87 4.74
CA ALA A 53 1.70 5.87 4.55
C ALA A 53 0.36 5.22 4.17
N ASP A 54 0.37 4.30 3.21
CA ASP A 54 -0.84 3.60 2.78
C ASP A 54 -1.39 2.65 3.87
N PHE A 55 -0.54 1.96 4.63
CA PHE A 55 -1.02 1.12 5.74
C PHE A 55 -1.73 1.94 6.84
N ILE A 56 -1.26 3.16 7.14
CA ILE A 56 -1.92 4.05 8.11
C ILE A 56 -3.32 4.41 7.60
N VAL A 57 -3.43 4.85 6.35
CA VAL A 57 -4.72 5.22 5.74
C VAL A 57 -5.67 4.03 5.71
N ALA A 58 -5.19 2.87 5.29
CA ALA A 58 -5.98 1.64 5.24
C ALA A 58 -6.52 1.24 6.62
N ARG A 59 -5.66 1.27 7.65
CA ARG A 59 -6.05 0.95 9.03
C ARG A 59 -7.12 1.91 9.53
N ASP A 60 -6.89 3.21 9.41
CA ASP A 60 -7.77 4.22 9.99
C ASP A 60 -9.16 4.16 9.33
N MET A 61 -9.22 4.08 8.00
CA MET A 61 -10.50 3.92 7.27
C MET A 61 -11.20 2.59 7.61
N ALA A 62 -10.46 1.49 7.72
CA ALA A 62 -11.05 0.21 8.07
C ALA A 62 -11.56 0.19 9.52
N GLN A 63 -10.91 0.89 10.44
CA GLN A 63 -11.36 1.06 11.82
C GLN A 63 -12.73 1.78 11.87
N ASP A 64 -12.85 2.91 11.16
CA ASP A 64 -14.10 3.68 11.08
C ASP A 64 -15.25 2.84 10.48
N LEU A 65 -14.95 2.04 9.45
CA LEU A 65 -15.94 1.18 8.79
C LEU A 65 -16.27 -0.07 9.62
N PHE A 66 -15.33 -0.58 10.42
CA PHE A 66 -15.57 -1.68 11.34
C PHE A 66 -16.62 -1.30 12.39
N GLU A 67 -16.49 -0.11 12.97
CA GLU A 67 -17.40 0.38 14.02
C GLU A 67 -18.85 0.54 13.56
N THR A 68 -19.06 0.76 12.26
CA THR A 68 -20.38 1.03 11.67
C THR A 68 -20.96 -0.14 10.88
N SER A 69 -20.19 -1.21 10.66
CA SER A 69 -20.61 -2.37 9.86
C SER A 69 -21.30 -3.46 10.68
N ALA A 70 -22.48 -3.89 10.24
CA ALA A 70 -23.20 -5.03 10.83
C ALA A 70 -22.42 -6.36 10.75
N TRP A 71 -21.45 -6.45 9.82
CA TRP A 71 -20.62 -7.62 9.57
C TRP A 71 -19.17 -7.20 9.32
N GLY A 72 -18.60 -6.45 10.28
CA GLY A 72 -17.29 -5.80 10.18
C GLY A 72 -16.06 -6.73 10.03
N TYR A 73 -16.22 -8.05 9.97
CA TYR A 73 -15.08 -8.99 9.93
C TYR A 73 -14.14 -8.76 8.75
N ILE A 74 -14.65 -8.27 7.60
CA ILE A 74 -13.81 -7.89 6.46
C ILE A 74 -12.91 -6.71 6.85
N PHE A 75 -13.46 -5.68 7.48
CA PHE A 75 -12.71 -4.50 7.91
C PHE A 75 -11.74 -4.82 9.05
N GLN A 76 -12.13 -5.70 9.98
CA GLN A 76 -11.19 -6.21 11.00
C GLN A 76 -9.99 -6.90 10.33
N SER A 77 -10.21 -7.71 9.30
CA SER A 77 -9.10 -8.35 8.57
C SER A 77 -8.17 -7.34 7.90
N TYR A 78 -8.69 -6.17 7.50
CA TYR A 78 -7.87 -5.09 6.93
C TYR A 78 -7.05 -4.37 7.99
N VAL A 79 -7.66 -4.09 9.16
CA VAL A 79 -6.95 -3.54 10.33
C VAL A 79 -5.79 -4.48 10.72
N ASP A 80 -6.07 -5.77 10.90
CA ASP A 80 -5.06 -6.75 11.33
C ASP A 80 -3.89 -6.83 10.34
N ARG A 81 -4.18 -6.86 9.04
CA ARG A 81 -3.16 -6.86 7.98
C ARG A 81 -2.35 -5.57 7.96
N ALA A 82 -3.01 -4.42 8.07
CA ALA A 82 -2.34 -3.13 8.10
C ALA A 82 -1.38 -3.01 9.29
N GLU A 83 -1.78 -3.49 10.47
CA GLU A 83 -0.91 -3.51 11.63
C GLU A 83 0.31 -4.43 11.46
N ILE A 84 0.12 -5.61 10.84
CA ILE A 84 1.24 -6.50 10.50
C ILE A 84 2.22 -5.78 9.56
N GLY A 85 1.70 -5.11 8.54
CA GLY A 85 2.46 -4.31 7.59
C GLY A 85 3.25 -3.17 8.27
N LEU A 86 2.62 -2.41 9.16
CA LEU A 86 3.28 -1.35 9.93
C LEU A 86 4.43 -1.89 10.78
N ARG A 87 4.21 -3.02 11.46
CA ARG A 87 5.28 -3.70 12.23
C ARG A 87 6.43 -4.17 11.33
N GLN A 88 6.15 -4.56 10.08
CA GLN A 88 7.20 -4.89 9.10
C GLN A 88 7.97 -3.63 8.70
N CYS A 89 7.28 -2.53 8.38
CA CYS A 89 7.91 -1.25 8.07
C CYS A 89 8.82 -0.75 9.21
N ASP A 90 8.41 -0.90 10.47
CA ASP A 90 9.23 -0.51 11.63
C ASP A 90 10.53 -1.32 11.75
N ARG A 91 10.50 -2.60 11.35
CA ARG A 91 11.69 -3.46 11.38
C ARG A 91 12.65 -3.16 10.23
N SER A 92 12.15 -2.73 9.09
CA SER A 92 12.97 -2.44 7.89
C SER A 92 13.73 -1.11 7.96
N VAL A 93 13.47 -0.26 8.96
CA VAL A 93 14.15 1.04 9.16
C VAL A 93 15.29 0.96 10.19
N ARG A 94 15.45 -0.18 10.88
CA ARG A 94 16.55 -0.43 11.83
C ARG A 94 17.76 -1.03 11.15
#